data_AF-A0A9P0KKB8-F1
#
_entry.id   AF-A0A9P0KKB8-F1
#
_cell.length_a   1.000
_cell.length_b   1.000
_cell.length_c   1.000
_cell.angle_alpha   90.00
_cell.angle_beta   90.00
_cell.angle_gamma   90.00
#
_symmetry.space_group_name_H-M   'P 1'
#
loop_
_entity.id
_entity.type
_entity.pdbx_description
1 polymer ?
#
loop_
_entity_poly.entity_id
_entity_poly.type
_entity_poly.pdbx_seq_one_letter_code
_entity_poly.pdbx_strand_id
1 'polypeptide(L)'
;MNASLSESIISHIKRCPQTSRGCNADLLVGRHVSLFQKFRKLDYDGQSQNLSQIISLQEPERRRVEENVSRRHCTVKYSINYTQQKYPDANNISLRVYHDIFKSKFNLRFALPRSDTCSYCDKLFMNFCSNDDANEKKRSEIESEIHHRKAETGYKTLKDDTDTSKLNPNYVVLCTDLQQVLFCPNLTHSSVFYQRQFSTYNYAVHNMGEENAKMLLSHEAMAHWGSTEIASALLFYITNKYSRQKPSEERKLVVWSNRNNHSVIIILEI
;
A
#
# COMPACT_ATOMS: atom_id res chain seq x y z
N MET A 1 32.17 -6.92 22.60
CA MET A 1 33.42 -6.82 21.80
C MET A 1 33.24 -5.69 20.81
N ASN A 2 34.00 -4.62 20.99
CA ASN A 2 33.90 -3.38 20.24
C ASN A 2 34.43 -3.58 18.81
N ALA A 3 33.55 -3.50 17.82
CA ALA A 3 33.96 -3.29 16.44
C ALA A 3 33.95 -1.78 16.18
N SER A 4 35.14 -1.18 16.27
CA SER A 4 35.45 0.18 15.86
C SER A 4 35.05 0.42 14.40
N LEU A 5 34.04 1.24 14.16
CA LEU A 5 33.74 1.81 12.84
C LEU A 5 34.76 2.93 12.57
N SER A 6 35.97 2.55 12.20
CA SER A 6 36.96 3.45 11.63
C SER A 6 37.01 3.26 10.12
N GLU A 7 36.18 4.01 9.40
CA GLU A 7 36.47 4.33 8.00
C GLU A 7 36.31 5.84 7.80
N SER A 8 37.44 6.43 7.46
CA SER A 8 37.67 7.83 7.17
C SER A 8 36.59 8.40 6.24
N ILE A 9 35.89 9.42 6.74
CA ILE A 9 35.07 10.33 5.95
C ILE A 9 36.03 11.12 5.03
N ILE A 10 36.33 10.57 3.86
CA ILE A 10 37.05 11.28 2.81
C ILE A 10 36.11 12.37 2.29
N SER A 11 36.42 13.62 2.64
CA SER A 11 35.69 14.80 2.19
C SER A 11 35.95 15.04 0.70
N HIS A 12 35.12 14.47 -0.16
CA HIS A 12 35.01 14.89 -1.56
C HIS A 12 33.64 15.51 -1.81
N ILE A 13 33.51 16.77 -1.39
CA ILE A 13 32.37 17.63 -1.71
C ILE A 13 32.53 18.07 -3.17
N LYS A 14 32.14 17.21 -4.14
CA LYS A 14 31.86 17.71 -5.49
C LYS A 14 30.58 18.55 -5.41
N ARG A 15 30.69 19.85 -5.71
CA ARG A 15 29.54 20.77 -5.72
C ARG A 15 28.55 20.35 -6.82
N CYS A 16 27.26 20.32 -6.50
CA CYS A 16 26.21 20.03 -7.49
C CYS A 16 26.15 21.16 -8.53
N PRO A 17 26.18 20.85 -9.85
CA PRO A 17 26.16 21.87 -10.91
C PRO A 17 24.92 22.76 -10.91
N GLN A 18 23.80 22.30 -10.32
CA GLN A 18 22.52 23.00 -10.35
C GLN A 18 22.23 23.85 -9.10
N THR A 19 22.85 23.55 -7.95
CA THR A 19 22.42 24.15 -6.66
C THR A 19 23.52 24.88 -5.90
N SER A 20 24.79 24.81 -6.34
CA SER A 20 25.96 25.41 -5.68
C SER A 20 26.16 25.03 -4.20
N ARG A 21 25.37 24.07 -3.68
CA ARG A 21 25.50 23.50 -2.34
C ARG A 21 26.30 22.20 -2.41
N GLY A 22 26.97 21.83 -1.31
CA GLY A 22 27.55 20.50 -1.17
C GLY A 22 26.43 19.46 -1.23
N CYS A 23 26.38 18.70 -2.33
CA CYS A 23 25.33 17.71 -2.53
C CYS A 23 25.79 16.38 -1.98
N ASN A 24 25.28 16.01 -0.81
CA ASN A 24 25.50 14.70 -0.21
C ASN A 24 24.56 13.64 -0.78
N ALA A 25 23.82 13.91 -1.86
CA ALA A 25 22.81 12.98 -2.37
C ALA A 25 23.42 11.61 -2.71
N ASP A 26 24.57 11.57 -3.40
CA ASP A 26 25.22 10.32 -3.79
C ASP A 26 25.77 9.54 -2.57
N LEU A 27 26.30 10.26 -1.57
CA LEU A 27 26.75 9.69 -0.29
C LEU A 27 25.59 9.14 0.55
N LEU A 28 24.44 9.83 0.55
CA LEU A 28 23.23 9.40 1.26
C LEU A 28 22.60 8.18 0.60
N VAL A 29 22.56 8.13 -0.73
CA VAL A 29 22.04 6.97 -1.48
C VAL A 29 22.85 5.71 -1.18
N GLY A 30 24.17 5.76 -1.32
CA GLY A 30 25.04 4.60 -1.03
C GLY A 30 24.98 4.15 0.43
N ARG A 31 24.91 5.11 1.36
CA ARG A 31 24.76 4.82 2.80
C ARG A 31 23.39 4.24 3.15
N HIS A 32 22.31 4.70 2.54
CA HIS A 32 20.97 4.17 2.78
C HIS A 32 20.85 2.73 2.27
N VAL A 33 21.41 2.43 1.09
CA VAL A 33 21.46 1.08 0.53
C VAL A 33 22.18 0.12 1.48
N SER A 34 23.39 0.50 1.93
CA SER A 34 24.19 -0.38 2.79
C SER A 34 23.55 -0.60 4.16
N LEU A 35 22.96 0.44 4.75
CA LEU A 35 22.21 0.34 6.00
C LEU A 35 20.97 -0.55 5.84
N PHE A 36 20.19 -0.37 4.78
CA PHE A 36 19.02 -1.21 4.50
C PHE A 36 19.41 -2.68 4.31
N GLN A 37 20.44 -2.97 3.52
CA GLN A 37 20.93 -4.34 3.31
C GLN A 37 21.42 -4.98 4.62
N LYS A 38 22.14 -4.21 5.45
CA LYS A 38 22.59 -4.68 6.76
C LYS A 38 21.41 -4.98 7.69
N PHE A 39 20.44 -4.08 7.77
CA PHE A 39 19.22 -4.26 8.56
C PHE A 39 18.39 -5.47 8.08
N ARG A 40 18.20 -5.60 6.76
CA ARG A 40 17.35 -6.64 6.16
C ARG A 40 17.88 -8.06 6.34
N LYS A 41 19.20 -8.21 6.48
CA LYS A 41 19.87 -9.50 6.73
C LYS A 41 19.69 -10.00 8.17
N LEU A 42 19.24 -9.15 9.09
CA LEU A 42 18.98 -9.53 10.47
C LEU A 42 17.61 -10.21 10.60
N ASP A 43 17.50 -11.11 11.57
CA ASP A 43 16.22 -11.67 12.01
C ASP A 43 15.40 -10.61 12.77
N TYR A 44 14.18 -10.97 13.21
CA TYR A 44 13.27 -10.04 13.86
C TYR A 44 13.87 -9.41 15.14
N ASP A 45 14.51 -10.23 15.96
CA ASP A 45 15.14 -9.78 17.20
C ASP A 45 16.38 -8.91 16.90
N GLY A 46 17.19 -9.31 15.93
CA GLY A 46 18.35 -8.54 15.47
C GLY A 46 17.97 -7.19 14.87
N GLN A 47 16.87 -7.11 14.12
CA GLN A 47 16.31 -5.85 13.64
C GLN A 47 15.91 -4.95 14.81
N SER A 48 15.20 -5.49 15.81
CA SER A 48 14.77 -4.75 16.99
C SER A 48 15.96 -4.21 17.80
N GLN A 49 17.01 -5.02 17.99
CA GLN A 49 18.25 -4.60 18.64
C GLN A 49 19.02 -3.56 17.81
N ASN A 50 19.06 -3.71 16.49
CA ASN A 50 19.70 -2.73 15.62
C ASN A 50 19.01 -1.36 15.73
N LEU A 51 17.68 -1.34 15.75
CA LEU A 51 16.90 -0.12 15.95
C LEU A 51 17.15 0.50 17.32
N SER A 52 17.17 -0.29 18.40
CA SER A 52 17.42 0.26 19.74
C SER A 52 18.82 0.89 19.87
N GLN A 53 19.81 0.38 19.15
CA GLN A 53 21.18 0.94 19.14
C GLN A 53 21.28 2.27 18.38
N ILE A 54 20.49 2.46 17.31
CA ILE A 54 20.58 3.65 16.45
C ILE A 54 19.53 4.71 16.77
N ILE A 55 18.45 4.35 17.46
CA ILE A 55 17.44 5.30 17.92
C ILE A 55 18.06 6.13 19.05
N SER A 56 18.32 7.41 18.76
CA SER A 56 18.57 8.40 19.81
C SER A 56 17.23 8.97 20.26
N LEU A 57 16.88 8.73 21.52
CA LEU A 57 15.75 9.38 22.16
C LEU A 57 16.16 10.81 22.51
N GLN A 58 15.83 11.76 21.63
CA GLN A 58 15.79 13.15 22.02
C GLN A 58 14.39 13.44 22.54
N GLU A 59 14.28 13.79 23.82
CA GLU A 59 13.01 14.30 24.33
C GLU A 59 12.63 15.53 23.52
N PRO A 60 11.44 15.55 22.88
CA PRO A 60 11.02 16.74 22.19
C PRO A 60 10.89 17.86 23.22
N GLU A 61 11.70 18.90 23.08
CA GLU A 61 11.47 20.16 23.78
C GLU A 61 10.10 20.67 23.32
N ARG A 62 9.07 20.36 24.13
CA ARG A 62 7.74 20.89 23.87
C ARG A 62 7.87 22.40 24.04
N ARG A 63 7.81 23.14 22.94
CA ARG A 63 7.40 24.54 22.98
C ARG A 63 5.96 24.55 23.49
N ARG A 64 5.81 24.54 24.82
CA ARG A 64 4.54 24.82 25.46
C ARG A 64 4.28 26.29 25.17
N VAL A 65 3.29 26.55 24.33
CA VAL A 65 2.70 27.88 24.27
C VAL A 65 2.09 28.12 25.65
N GLU A 66 2.27 29.30 26.23
CA GLU A 66 1.65 29.64 27.51
C GLU A 66 0.15 29.30 27.49
N GLU A 67 -0.36 28.86 28.63
CA GLU A 67 -1.71 28.29 28.80
C GLU A 67 -2.80 29.23 28.25
N ASN A 68 -2.54 30.53 28.39
CA ASN A 68 -3.29 31.70 27.96
C ASN A 68 -3.42 31.84 26.41
N VAL A 69 -2.65 31.09 25.63
CA VAL A 69 -2.64 31.12 24.15
C VAL A 69 -2.99 29.75 23.55
N SER A 70 -2.98 28.69 24.37
CA SER A 70 -3.17 27.30 23.94
C SER A 70 -4.66 26.96 23.74
N ARG A 71 -5.17 27.08 22.51
CA ARG A 71 -6.51 26.58 22.12
C ARG A 71 -6.54 25.05 21.92
N ARG A 72 -6.05 24.27 22.90
CA ARG A 72 -6.11 22.80 22.83
C ARG A 72 -7.46 22.28 23.31
N HIS A 73 -8.50 22.48 22.51
CA HIS A 73 -9.70 21.67 22.57
C HIS A 73 -10.04 21.18 21.17
N CYS A 74 -9.55 20.00 20.81
CA CYS A 74 -10.29 19.15 19.88
C CYS A 74 -10.58 17.83 20.59
N THR A 75 -11.51 17.91 21.53
CA THR A 75 -12.33 16.76 21.88
C THR A 75 -13.64 16.99 21.17
N VAL A 76 -13.87 16.31 20.04
CA VAL A 76 -15.18 16.31 19.40
C VAL A 76 -16.10 15.47 20.29
N LYS A 77 -16.69 16.10 21.31
CA LYS A 77 -17.90 15.58 21.93
C LYS A 77 -19.05 15.94 21.00
N TYR A 78 -19.55 14.96 20.26
CA TYR A 78 -20.85 15.10 19.62
C TYR A 78 -21.92 14.97 20.71
N SER A 79 -22.51 16.10 21.11
CA SER A 79 -23.78 16.10 21.82
C SER A 79 -24.89 16.13 20.77
N ILE A 80 -25.72 15.11 20.72
CA ILE A 80 -26.92 15.10 19.89
C ILE A 80 -27.92 16.05 20.56
N ASN A 81 -27.78 17.36 20.33
CA ASN A 81 -28.65 18.37 20.94
C ASN A 81 -30.11 18.25 20.47
N TYR A 82 -30.36 17.47 19.39
CA TYR A 82 -31.69 17.23 18.84
C TYR A 82 -32.62 16.48 19.82
N THR A 83 -32.08 15.65 20.72
CA THR A 83 -32.92 14.94 21.71
C THR A 83 -33.45 15.86 22.80
N GLN A 84 -32.69 16.87 23.25
CA GLN A 84 -33.15 17.77 24.31
C GLN A 84 -34.23 18.76 23.87
N GLN A 85 -34.20 19.23 22.61
CA GLN A 85 -35.26 20.11 22.08
C GLN A 85 -36.60 19.39 21.90
N LYS A 86 -36.57 18.10 21.54
CA LYS A 86 -37.79 17.32 21.27
C LYS A 86 -38.28 16.52 22.49
N TYR A 87 -37.37 16.23 23.44
CA TYR A 87 -37.64 15.47 24.65
C TYR A 87 -36.90 16.11 25.84
N PRO A 88 -37.47 17.16 26.46
CA PRO A 88 -36.83 17.90 27.55
C PRO A 88 -36.59 17.06 28.81
N ASP A 89 -37.32 15.96 28.99
CA ASP A 89 -37.16 15.02 30.11
C ASP A 89 -36.10 13.93 29.86
N ALA A 90 -35.50 13.89 28.66
CA ALA A 90 -34.47 12.90 28.30
C ALA A 90 -33.10 13.29 28.89
N ASN A 91 -33.03 13.45 30.21
CA ASN A 91 -31.76 13.58 30.91
C ASN A 91 -30.98 12.27 30.76
N ASN A 92 -29.86 12.35 30.04
CA ASN A 92 -28.83 11.32 29.91
C ASN A 92 -29.35 9.93 29.49
N ILE A 93 -29.80 9.82 28.24
CA ILE A 93 -29.96 8.50 27.61
C ILE A 93 -28.59 7.82 27.60
N SER A 94 -28.46 6.73 28.36
CA SER A 94 -27.21 5.98 28.41
C SER A 94 -26.88 5.36 27.05
N LEU A 95 -25.59 5.25 26.72
CA LEU A 95 -25.11 4.57 25.52
C LEU A 95 -25.70 3.15 25.39
N ARG A 96 -25.96 2.50 26.52
CA ARG A 96 -26.61 1.18 26.59
C ARG A 96 -28.05 1.21 26.07
N VAL A 97 -28.86 2.17 26.51
CA VAL A 97 -30.25 2.30 26.02
C VAL A 97 -30.28 2.61 24.52
N TYR A 98 -29.39 3.49 24.05
CA TYR A 98 -29.22 3.75 22.62
C TYR A 98 -28.84 2.48 21.86
N HIS A 99 -27.82 1.75 22.32
CA HIS A 99 -27.36 0.50 21.71
C HIS A 99 -28.46 -0.58 21.70
N ASP A 100 -29.19 -0.73 22.80
CA ASP A 100 -30.26 -1.73 22.93
C ASP A 100 -31.42 -1.41 21.98
N ILE A 101 -31.82 -0.15 21.85
CA ILE A 101 -32.82 0.27 20.86
C ILE A 101 -32.31 0.04 19.43
N PHE A 102 -31.07 0.47 19.14
CA PHE A 102 -30.44 0.36 17.83
C PHE A 102 -30.34 -1.10 17.35
N LYS A 103 -29.99 -2.01 18.26
CA LYS A 103 -29.83 -3.45 17.99
C LYS A 103 -31.15 -4.22 18.02
N SER A 104 -32.03 -3.97 19.00
CA SER A 104 -33.24 -4.78 19.20
C SER A 104 -34.44 -4.29 18.38
N LYS A 105 -34.60 -2.96 18.20
CA LYS A 105 -35.76 -2.40 17.49
C LYS A 105 -35.48 -2.15 16.01
N PHE A 106 -34.25 -1.75 15.67
CA PHE A 106 -33.89 -1.45 14.28
C PHE A 106 -33.00 -2.52 13.64
N ASN A 107 -32.47 -3.48 14.42
CA ASN A 107 -31.53 -4.51 13.95
C ASN A 107 -30.33 -3.94 13.18
N LEU A 108 -29.89 -2.74 13.56
CA LEU A 108 -28.74 -2.07 12.96
C LEU A 108 -27.46 -2.47 13.69
N ARG A 109 -26.36 -2.60 12.94
CA ARG A 109 -25.03 -2.91 13.47
C ARG A 109 -24.05 -1.84 12.99
N PHE A 110 -23.12 -1.43 13.85
CA PHE A 110 -21.96 -0.65 13.42
C PHE A 110 -20.99 -1.59 12.72
N ALA A 111 -21.09 -1.69 11.39
CA ALA A 111 -20.06 -2.35 10.61
C ALA A 111 -18.82 -1.45 10.57
N LEU A 112 -17.64 -2.06 10.60
CA LEU A 112 -16.43 -1.33 10.21
C LEU A 112 -16.61 -0.85 8.77
N PRO A 113 -16.14 0.36 8.43
CA PRO A 113 -16.06 0.78 7.04
C PRO A 113 -15.39 -0.32 6.22
N ARG A 114 -15.97 -0.61 5.04
CA ARG A 114 -15.37 -1.58 4.13
C ARG A 114 -14.00 -1.03 3.72
N SER A 115 -12.94 -1.80 3.95
CA SER A 115 -11.60 -1.50 3.45
C SER A 115 -11.45 -2.07 2.04
N ASP A 116 -10.62 -1.43 1.21
CA ASP A 116 -10.31 -1.88 -0.16
C ASP A 116 -11.54 -1.94 -1.09
N THR A 117 -12.34 -0.87 -1.09
CA THR A 117 -13.51 -0.73 -1.96
C THR A 117 -13.14 -0.19 -3.34
N CYS A 118 -13.87 -0.62 -4.36
CA CYS A 118 -13.73 -0.08 -5.71
C CYS A 118 -14.26 1.35 -5.74
N SER A 119 -13.39 2.33 -6.02
CA SER A 119 -13.74 3.75 -6.06
C SER A 119 -14.85 4.07 -7.07
N TYR A 120 -14.95 3.30 -8.15
CA TYR A 120 -16.02 3.43 -9.13
C TYR A 120 -17.36 2.91 -8.61
N CYS A 121 -17.37 1.77 -7.91
CA CYS A 121 -18.58 1.30 -7.22
C CYS A 121 -19.02 2.29 -6.14
N ASP A 122 -18.09 2.84 -5.37
CA ASP A 122 -18.39 3.85 -4.35
C ASP A 122 -19.02 5.10 -4.97
N LYS A 123 -18.48 5.57 -6.12
CA LYS A 123 -19.06 6.67 -6.88
C LYS A 123 -20.49 6.37 -7.35
N LEU A 124 -20.72 5.20 -7.94
CA LEU A 124 -22.05 4.80 -8.42
C LEU A 124 -23.04 4.65 -7.27
N PHE A 125 -22.60 4.10 -6.14
CA PHE A 125 -23.41 3.98 -4.93
C PHE A 125 -23.78 5.35 -4.35
N MET A 126 -22.81 6.27 -4.25
CA MET A 126 -23.08 7.63 -3.80
C MET A 126 -24.09 8.32 -4.73
N ASN A 127 -23.89 8.25 -6.05
CA ASN A 127 -24.82 8.81 -7.04
C ASN A 127 -26.22 8.21 -6.90
N PHE A 128 -26.33 6.90 -6.68
CA PHE A 128 -27.61 6.24 -6.48
C PHE A 128 -28.33 6.73 -5.22
N CYS A 129 -27.60 6.91 -4.11
CA CYS A 129 -28.16 7.37 -2.84
C CYS A 129 -28.50 8.86 -2.83
N SER A 130 -27.71 9.70 -3.51
CA SER A 130 -27.83 11.17 -3.43
C SER A 130 -28.73 11.80 -4.49
N ASN A 131 -29.00 11.11 -5.59
CA ASN A 131 -29.89 11.65 -6.62
C ASN A 131 -31.36 11.44 -6.22
N ASP A 132 -32.25 12.34 -6.61
CA ASP A 132 -33.71 12.17 -6.43
C ASP A 132 -34.40 11.73 -7.73
N ASP A 133 -33.76 11.95 -8.88
CA ASP A 133 -34.27 11.51 -10.18
C ASP A 133 -34.18 9.98 -10.33
N ALA A 134 -35.32 9.36 -10.60
CA ALA A 134 -35.45 7.93 -10.81
C ALA A 134 -34.64 7.44 -12.02
N ASN A 135 -34.50 8.26 -13.07
CA ASN A 135 -33.74 7.88 -14.26
C ASN A 135 -32.24 7.78 -13.98
N GLU A 136 -31.67 8.77 -13.28
CA GLU A 136 -30.24 8.76 -12.90
C GLU A 136 -29.91 7.65 -11.88
N LYS A 137 -30.83 7.33 -10.97
CA LYS A 137 -30.70 6.13 -10.13
C LYS A 137 -30.63 4.85 -10.96
N LYS A 138 -31.56 4.69 -11.90
CA LYS A 138 -31.60 3.50 -12.77
C LYS A 138 -30.36 3.39 -13.63
N ARG A 139 -29.84 4.51 -14.13
CA ARG A 139 -28.57 4.55 -14.87
C ARG A 139 -27.40 4.07 -14.01
N SER A 140 -27.29 4.55 -12.78
CA SER A 140 -26.24 4.14 -11.84
C SER A 140 -26.32 2.65 -11.49
N GLU A 141 -27.53 2.10 -11.31
CA GLU A 141 -27.74 0.66 -11.13
C GLU A 141 -27.26 -0.16 -12.34
N ILE A 142 -27.67 0.22 -13.55
CA ILE A 142 -27.29 -0.48 -14.79
C ILE A 142 -25.77 -0.44 -14.97
N GLU A 143 -25.17 0.73 -14.76
CA GLU A 143 -23.72 0.92 -14.87
C GLU A 143 -22.96 0.07 -13.83
N SER A 144 -23.48 -0.03 -12.61
CA SER A 144 -22.93 -0.90 -11.57
C SER A 144 -23.02 -2.37 -11.96
N GLU A 145 -24.15 -2.80 -12.53
CA GLU A 145 -24.33 -4.18 -12.98
C GLU A 145 -23.37 -4.53 -14.12
N ILE A 146 -23.21 -3.63 -15.09
CA ILE A 146 -22.24 -3.79 -16.19
C ILE A 146 -20.82 -3.90 -15.63
N HIS A 147 -20.45 -3.07 -14.66
CA HIS A 147 -19.14 -3.12 -14.03
C HIS A 147 -18.87 -4.46 -13.34
N HIS A 148 -19.82 -4.96 -12.55
CA HIS A 148 -19.69 -6.25 -11.90
C HIS A 148 -19.62 -7.41 -12.91
N ARG A 149 -20.46 -7.43 -13.95
CA ARG A 149 -20.38 -8.45 -15.01
C ARG A 149 -19.04 -8.46 -15.74
N LYS A 150 -18.44 -7.28 -15.96
CA LYS A 150 -17.08 -7.17 -16.54
C LYS A 150 -16.03 -7.74 -15.60
N ALA A 151 -16.10 -7.44 -14.31
CA ALA A 151 -15.19 -7.99 -13.31
C ALA A 151 -15.31 -9.53 -13.22
N GLU A 152 -16.53 -10.06 -13.17
CA GLU A 152 -16.78 -11.50 -13.19
C GLU A 152 -16.22 -12.19 -14.44
N THR A 153 -16.38 -11.55 -15.61
CA THR A 153 -15.77 -12.05 -16.85
C THR A 153 -14.25 -12.09 -16.73
N GLY A 154 -13.63 -11.04 -16.19
CA GLY A 154 -12.18 -11.00 -15.94
C GLY A 154 -11.70 -12.13 -15.03
N TYR A 155 -12.39 -12.37 -13.91
CA TYR A 155 -12.06 -13.47 -13.00
C TYR A 155 -12.23 -14.85 -13.64
N LYS A 156 -13.25 -15.03 -14.49
CA LYS A 156 -13.43 -16.27 -15.26
C LYS A 156 -12.27 -16.48 -16.23
N THR A 157 -11.89 -15.46 -17.00
CA THR A 157 -10.76 -15.56 -17.94
C THR A 157 -9.44 -15.84 -17.22
N LEU A 158 -9.16 -15.18 -16.08
CA LEU A 158 -7.99 -15.48 -15.27
C LEU A 158 -7.99 -16.95 -14.79
N LYS A 159 -9.14 -17.47 -14.41
CA LYS A 159 -9.28 -18.87 -14.01
C LYS A 159 -9.00 -19.81 -15.18
N ASP A 160 -9.58 -19.56 -16.35
CA ASP A 160 -9.38 -20.37 -17.55
C ASP A 160 -7.90 -20.34 -18.00
N ASP A 161 -7.27 -19.17 -17.95
CA ASP A 161 -5.83 -19.01 -18.18
C ASP A 161 -5.01 -19.83 -17.17
N THR A 162 -5.36 -19.75 -15.89
CA THR A 162 -4.68 -20.49 -14.81
C THR A 162 -4.79 -22.00 -15.05
N ASP A 163 -5.97 -22.50 -15.36
CA ASP A 163 -6.19 -23.91 -15.66
C ASP A 163 -5.39 -24.36 -16.91
N THR A 164 -5.31 -23.50 -17.92
CA THR A 164 -4.46 -23.73 -19.11
C THR A 164 -2.98 -23.79 -18.74
N SER A 165 -2.51 -22.91 -17.86
CA SER A 165 -1.10 -22.87 -17.42
C SER A 165 -0.68 -24.10 -16.62
N LYS A 166 -1.61 -24.70 -15.88
CA LYS A 166 -1.36 -25.94 -15.13
C LYS A 166 -1.21 -27.15 -16.04
N LEU A 167 -1.88 -27.14 -17.20
CA LEU A 167 -1.84 -28.21 -18.18
C LEU A 167 -0.71 -28.05 -19.21
N ASN A 168 -0.29 -26.82 -19.50
CA ASN A 168 0.70 -26.51 -20.52
C ASN A 168 1.88 -25.70 -19.93
N PRO A 169 3.07 -26.31 -19.75
CA PRO A 169 4.28 -25.62 -19.27
C PRO A 169 4.76 -24.45 -20.14
N ASN A 170 4.34 -24.39 -21.41
CA ASN A 170 4.66 -23.27 -22.32
C ASN A 170 3.63 -22.13 -22.24
N TYR A 171 2.62 -22.24 -21.37
CA TYR A 171 1.65 -21.19 -21.09
C TYR A 171 1.83 -20.70 -19.66
N VAL A 172 2.50 -19.56 -19.48
CA VAL A 172 2.80 -19.03 -18.15
C VAL A 172 1.83 -17.91 -17.82
N VAL A 173 1.19 -18.00 -16.66
CA VAL A 173 0.26 -16.99 -16.15
C VAL A 173 0.83 -16.39 -14.87
N LEU A 174 1.08 -15.08 -14.91
CA LEU A 174 1.58 -14.32 -13.78
C LEU A 174 0.53 -13.32 -13.31
N CYS A 175 0.17 -13.38 -12.03
CA CYS A 175 -0.57 -12.33 -11.35
C CYS A 175 0.41 -11.42 -10.63
N THR A 176 0.37 -10.13 -10.93
CA THR A 176 1.32 -9.16 -10.36
C THR A 176 0.60 -8.05 -9.62
N ASP A 177 1.12 -7.71 -8.43
CA ASP A 177 0.54 -6.68 -7.58
C ASP A 177 1.62 -5.84 -6.90
N LEU A 178 1.32 -4.56 -6.70
CA LEU A 178 2.15 -3.67 -5.90
C LEU A 178 1.47 -3.47 -4.56
N GLN A 179 2.12 -3.96 -3.51
CA GLN A 179 1.67 -3.71 -2.15
C GLN A 179 1.71 -2.21 -1.83
N GLN A 180 0.87 -1.79 -0.88
CA GLN A 180 0.99 -0.48 -0.23
C GLN A 180 2.45 -0.22 0.16
N VAL A 181 2.91 1.03 -0.07
CA VAL A 181 4.26 1.46 0.30
C VAL A 181 4.53 1.14 1.76
N LEU A 182 5.61 0.38 2.00
CA LEU A 182 6.04 -0.02 3.33
C LEU A 182 7.06 0.99 3.82
N PHE A 183 6.90 1.47 5.05
CA PHE A 183 7.90 2.33 5.66
C PHE A 183 8.88 1.49 6.48
N CYS A 184 10.17 1.69 6.25
CA CYS A 184 11.23 0.96 6.93
C CYS A 184 12.21 1.95 7.58
N PRO A 185 12.49 1.86 8.88
CA PRO A 185 11.91 0.91 9.83
C PRO A 185 10.45 1.23 10.18
N ASN A 186 9.68 0.20 10.51
CA ASN A 186 8.32 0.38 11.00
C ASN A 186 8.37 0.77 12.49
N LEU A 187 8.13 2.05 12.78
CA LEU A 187 8.20 2.61 14.11
C LEU A 187 6.82 3.10 14.55
N THR A 188 6.44 2.78 15.78
CA THR A 188 5.11 3.11 16.33
C THR A 188 5.06 4.48 17.03
N HIS A 189 6.20 5.15 17.21
CA HIS A 189 6.26 6.44 17.91
C HIS A 189 5.79 7.61 17.02
N SER A 190 5.03 8.53 17.61
CA SER A 190 4.35 9.62 16.90
C SER A 190 5.30 10.62 16.21
N SER A 191 6.54 10.74 16.67
CA SER A 191 7.53 11.63 16.02
C SER A 191 7.80 11.25 14.56
N VAL A 192 7.69 9.96 14.23
CA VAL A 192 7.97 9.44 12.89
C VAL A 192 6.94 9.91 11.87
N PHE A 193 5.72 10.20 12.31
CA PHE A 193 4.67 10.77 11.46
C PHE A 193 5.06 12.14 10.86
N TYR A 194 5.88 12.91 11.58
CA TYR A 194 6.35 14.23 11.14
C TYR A 194 7.72 14.16 10.44
N GLN A 195 8.29 12.98 10.27
CA GLN A 195 9.57 12.76 9.62
C GLN A 195 9.38 12.11 8.25
N ARG A 196 10.35 12.30 7.35
CA ARG A 196 10.37 11.57 6.08
C ARG A 196 10.68 10.11 6.37
N GLN A 197 9.69 9.25 6.15
CA GLN A 197 9.83 7.81 6.29
C GLN A 197 10.48 7.21 5.05
N PHE A 198 11.41 6.26 5.26
CA PHE A 198 12.12 5.63 4.16
C PHE A 198 11.25 4.58 3.49
N SER A 199 10.94 4.80 2.22
CA SER A 199 9.96 4.01 1.47
C SER A 199 10.58 2.73 0.92
N THR A 200 9.94 1.62 1.21
CA THR A 200 10.22 0.28 0.70
C THR A 200 9.02 -0.18 -0.11
N TYR A 201 9.29 -0.74 -1.28
CA TYR A 201 8.29 -1.21 -2.22
C TYR A 201 8.39 -2.72 -2.34
N ASN A 202 7.23 -3.37 -2.40
CA ASN A 202 7.14 -4.81 -2.61
C ASN A 202 6.29 -5.08 -3.84
N TYR A 203 6.90 -5.71 -4.84
CA TYR A 203 6.21 -6.19 -6.03
C TYR A 203 6.07 -7.69 -5.98
N ALA A 204 4.83 -8.13 -5.87
CA ALA A 204 4.48 -9.52 -5.85
C ALA A 204 4.33 -10.03 -7.28
N VAL A 205 5.01 -11.11 -7.61
CA VAL A 205 4.82 -11.88 -8.84
C VAL A 205 4.39 -13.28 -8.46
N HIS A 206 3.12 -13.61 -8.71
CA HIS A 206 2.55 -14.92 -8.43
C HIS A 206 2.41 -15.71 -9.73
N ASN A 207 3.17 -16.80 -9.85
CA ASN A 207 2.97 -17.77 -10.92
C ASN A 207 1.77 -18.67 -10.56
N MET A 208 0.69 -18.51 -11.31
CA MET A 208 -0.59 -19.18 -11.05
C MET A 208 -0.54 -20.68 -11.42
N GLY A 209 0.31 -21.07 -12.39
CA GLY A 209 0.47 -22.46 -12.79
C GLY A 209 1.29 -23.28 -11.80
N GLU A 210 2.33 -22.68 -11.23
CA GLU A 210 3.20 -23.31 -10.22
C GLU A 210 2.74 -23.05 -8.76
N GLU A 211 1.72 -22.21 -8.57
CA GLU A 211 1.23 -21.76 -7.25
C GLU A 211 2.36 -21.20 -6.36
N ASN A 212 3.30 -20.47 -6.97
CA ASN A 212 4.46 -19.90 -6.29
C ASN A 212 4.49 -18.38 -6.45
N ALA A 213 4.55 -17.67 -5.31
CA ALA A 213 4.69 -16.23 -5.25
C ALA A 213 6.12 -15.80 -4.89
N LYS A 214 6.66 -14.85 -5.66
CA LYS A 214 7.94 -14.21 -5.43
C LYS A 214 7.76 -12.73 -5.11
N MET A 215 8.32 -12.31 -4.00
CA MET A 215 8.30 -10.92 -3.52
C MET A 215 9.60 -10.22 -3.94
N LEU A 216 9.49 -9.22 -4.81
CA LEU A 216 10.60 -8.41 -5.29
C LEU A 216 10.62 -7.10 -4.50
N LEU A 217 11.42 -7.08 -3.43
CA LEU A 217 11.61 -5.93 -2.56
C LEU A 217 12.67 -4.98 -3.13
N SER A 218 12.36 -3.69 -3.16
CA SER A 218 13.34 -2.61 -3.37
C SER A 218 12.92 -1.37 -2.57
N HIS A 219 13.70 -0.31 -2.60
CA HIS A 219 13.51 0.86 -1.75
C HIS A 219 13.81 2.15 -2.51
N GLU A 220 13.36 3.29 -1.99
CA GLU A 220 13.40 4.59 -2.69
C GLU A 220 14.80 5.05 -3.10
N ALA A 221 15.86 4.63 -2.38
CA ALA A 221 17.23 4.95 -2.76
C ALA A 221 17.77 4.13 -3.96
N MET A 222 17.13 3.02 -4.34
CA MET A 222 17.53 2.24 -5.52
C MET A 222 16.74 2.65 -6.75
N ALA A 223 15.43 2.80 -6.60
CA ALA A 223 14.57 3.14 -7.72
C ALA A 223 13.27 3.77 -7.22
N HIS A 224 12.62 4.57 -8.08
CA HIS A 224 11.39 5.27 -7.76
C HIS A 224 10.12 4.47 -8.10
N TRP A 225 10.28 3.22 -8.55
CA TRP A 225 9.19 2.27 -8.81
C TRP A 225 8.12 2.79 -9.79
N GLY A 226 8.59 3.40 -10.89
CA GLY A 226 7.76 3.73 -12.05
C GLY A 226 7.55 2.52 -12.96
N SER A 227 7.01 2.77 -14.16
CA SER A 227 6.74 1.73 -15.16
C SER A 227 8.00 0.98 -15.60
N THR A 228 9.13 1.67 -15.73
CA THR A 228 10.43 1.09 -16.11
C THR A 228 10.92 0.08 -15.07
N GLU A 229 10.82 0.41 -13.79
CA GLU A 229 11.18 -0.49 -12.70
C GLU A 229 10.27 -1.71 -12.64
N ILE A 230 8.96 -1.54 -12.86
CA ILE A 230 8.01 -2.67 -12.93
C ILE A 230 8.39 -3.61 -14.08
N ALA A 231 8.66 -3.07 -15.26
CA ALA A 231 9.09 -3.85 -16.42
C ALA A 231 10.44 -4.56 -16.15
N SER A 232 11.40 -3.86 -15.53
CA SER A 232 12.69 -4.43 -15.15
C SER A 232 12.55 -5.55 -14.12
N ALA A 233 11.69 -5.39 -13.11
CA ALA A 233 11.43 -6.41 -12.09
C ALA A 233 10.76 -7.65 -12.70
N LEU A 234 9.81 -7.46 -13.62
CA LEU A 234 9.18 -8.54 -14.36
C LEU A 234 10.19 -9.27 -15.26
N LEU A 235 11.03 -8.53 -16.01
CA LEU A 235 12.09 -9.11 -16.82
C LEU A 235 13.11 -9.89 -15.97
N PHE A 236 13.49 -9.33 -14.81
CA PHE A 236 14.35 -10.00 -13.84
C PHE A 236 13.72 -11.31 -13.35
N TYR A 237 12.43 -11.33 -13.03
CA TYR A 237 11.73 -12.56 -12.66
C TYR A 237 11.82 -13.61 -13.78
N ILE A 238 11.49 -13.21 -15.01
CA ILE A 238 11.39 -14.12 -16.16
C ILE A 238 12.75 -14.71 -16.53
N THR A 239 13.78 -13.87 -16.67
CA THR A 239 15.14 -14.28 -17.08
C THR A 239 15.84 -15.16 -16.04
N ASN A 240 15.50 -15.01 -14.75
CA ASN A 240 16.03 -15.90 -13.71
C ASN A 240 15.28 -17.22 -13.59
N LYS A 241 13.98 -17.23 -13.95
CA LYS A 241 13.13 -18.42 -13.79
C LYS A 241 13.16 -19.32 -15.01
N TYR A 242 13.25 -18.73 -16.20
CA TYR A 242 13.16 -19.44 -17.47
C TYR A 242 14.43 -19.28 -18.29
N SER A 243 14.95 -20.41 -18.77
CA SER A 243 16.03 -20.43 -19.75
C SER A 243 15.54 -19.93 -21.11
N ARG A 244 16.47 -19.34 -21.85
CA ARG A 244 16.28 -18.91 -23.24
C ARG A 244 15.79 -20.09 -24.10
N GLN A 245 14.73 -19.89 -24.85
CA GLN A 245 14.19 -20.90 -25.74
C GLN A 245 15.01 -21.02 -27.02
N LYS A 246 14.86 -22.15 -27.71
CA LYS A 246 15.38 -22.30 -29.07
C LYS A 246 14.51 -21.49 -30.04
N PRO A 247 15.02 -21.07 -31.21
CA PRO A 247 14.24 -20.28 -32.18
C PRO A 247 12.94 -20.93 -32.67
N SER A 248 12.75 -22.25 -32.48
CA SER A 248 11.56 -23.00 -32.85
C SER A 248 10.57 -23.22 -31.71
N GLU A 249 10.88 -22.78 -30.50
CA GLU A 249 10.06 -22.96 -29.30
C GLU A 249 9.48 -21.61 -28.88
N GLU A 250 8.17 -21.57 -28.62
CA GLU A 250 7.47 -20.38 -28.13
C GLU A 250 6.94 -20.64 -26.71
N ARG A 251 7.00 -19.62 -25.86
CA ARG A 251 6.33 -19.60 -24.56
C ARG A 251 5.41 -18.39 -24.51
N LYS A 252 4.13 -18.64 -24.28
CA LYS A 252 3.16 -17.58 -24.09
C LYS A 252 3.17 -17.13 -22.64
N LEU A 253 3.37 -15.83 -22.43
CA LEU A 253 3.28 -15.20 -21.13
C LEU A 253 2.02 -14.33 -21.03
N VAL A 254 1.19 -14.59 -20.04
CA VAL A 254 0.01 -13.80 -19.73
C VAL A 254 0.21 -13.13 -18.38
N VAL A 255 0.16 -11.80 -18.35
CA VAL A 255 0.36 -11.03 -17.12
C VAL A 255 -0.95 -10.34 -16.74
N TRP A 256 -1.46 -10.70 -15.57
CA TRP A 256 -2.61 -10.10 -14.93
C TRP A 256 -2.14 -9.11 -13.86
N SER A 257 -2.82 -7.97 -13.73
CA SER A 257 -2.54 -6.99 -12.69
C SER A 257 -3.83 -6.41 -12.14
N ASN A 258 -3.89 -6.20 -10.82
CA ASN A 258 -5.12 -5.83 -10.11
C ASN A 258 -5.57 -4.37 -10.38
N ARG A 259 -4.70 -3.48 -10.88
CA ARG A 259 -5.05 -2.07 -11.11
C ARG A 259 -5.82 -1.80 -12.38
N ASN A 260 -5.75 -2.70 -13.35
CA ASN A 260 -6.52 -2.62 -14.58
C ASN A 260 -7.17 -3.99 -14.74
N ASN A 261 -8.51 -4.06 -14.77
CA ASN A 261 -9.27 -5.29 -15.10
C ASN A 261 -9.03 -5.76 -16.57
N HIS A 262 -7.80 -5.64 -17.05
CA HIS A 262 -7.33 -5.94 -18.38
C HIS A 262 -6.08 -6.81 -18.22
N SER A 263 -6.12 -8.00 -18.82
CA SER A 263 -4.94 -8.81 -19.05
C SER A 263 -4.03 -8.07 -20.03
N VAL A 264 -2.75 -7.93 -19.67
CA VAL A 264 -1.72 -7.56 -20.63
C VAL A 264 -1.11 -8.87 -21.11
N ILE A 265 -1.51 -9.29 -22.30
CA ILE A 265 -0.90 -10.44 -22.96
C ILE A 265 0.42 -9.95 -23.55
N ILE A 266 1.53 -10.44 -23.02
CA ILE A 266 2.86 -10.14 -23.55
C ILE A 266 3.38 -11.44 -24.17
N ILE A 267 3.27 -11.56 -25.49
CA ILE A 267 3.95 -12.65 -26.20
C ILE A 267 5.43 -12.30 -26.19
N LEU A 268 6.21 -13.05 -25.42
CA LEU A 268 7.65 -12.87 -25.36
C LEU A 268 8.31 -14.08 -26.03
N GLU A 269 8.93 -13.84 -27.17
CA GLU A 269 9.95 -14.74 -27.72
C GLU A 269 11.23 -14.50 -26.90
N ILE A 270 11.46 -15.31 -25.85
CA ILE A 270 12.67 -15.20 -25.01
C ILE A 270 13.60 -16.38 -25.28
#